data_AF-A0A445CG59-F1
#
_entry.id   AF-A0A445CG59-F1
#
_cell.length_a   1.000
_cell.length_b   1.000
_cell.length_c   1.000
_cell.angle_alpha   90.00
_cell.angle_beta   90.00
_cell.angle_gamma   90.00
#
_symmetry.space_group_name_H-M   'P 1'
#
loop_
_entity.id
_entity.type
_entity.pdbx_description
1 polymer ?
#
loop_
_entity_poly.entity_id
_entity_poly.type
_entity_poly.pdbx_seq_one_letter_code
_entity_poly.pdbx_strand_id
1 'polypeptide(L)' 'MGIYEKGFERPSPIQEESIPIALTGSDILARAKNGTGKTAAFYIPALEKIDQKQSILA' A
#
# COMPACT_ATOMS: atom_id res chain seq x y z
N MET A 1 5.13 -4.21 -14.50
CA MET A 1 5.82 -3.25 -13.62
C MET A 1 5.23 -3.20 -12.24
N GLY A 2 5.74 -4.08 -11.37
CA GLY A 2 5.46 -4.10 -9.92
C GLY A 2 6.62 -3.60 -9.06
N ILE A 3 6.58 -3.92 -7.77
CA ILE A 3 7.53 -3.49 -6.72
C ILE A 3 8.98 -3.82 -7.10
N TYR A 4 9.24 -5.07 -7.47
CA TYR A 4 10.60 -5.54 -7.81
C TYR A 4 11.13 -4.92 -9.11
N GLU A 5 10.29 -4.77 -10.13
CA GLU A 5 10.68 -4.13 -11.40
C GLU A 5 11.06 -2.65 -11.22
N LYS A 6 10.59 -2.01 -10.13
CA LYS A 6 10.94 -0.63 -9.77
C LYS A 6 12.15 -0.52 -8.84
N GLY A 7 12.75 -1.64 -8.41
CA GLY A 7 13.89 -1.65 -7.49
C GLY A 7 13.51 -1.28 -6.05
N PHE A 8 12.25 -1.47 -5.64
CA PHE A 8 11.83 -1.25 -4.26
C PHE A 8 12.17 -2.49 -3.42
N GLU A 9 13.40 -2.55 -2.92
CA GLU A 9 13.93 -3.72 -2.21
C GLU A 9 13.46 -3.82 -0.75
N ARG A 10 13.21 -2.68 -0.10
CA ARG A 10 12.80 -2.60 1.29
C ARG A 10 11.71 -1.55 1.48
N PRO A 11 10.70 -1.82 2.32
CA PRO A 11 9.72 -0.81 2.69
C PRO A 11 10.40 0.34 3.45
N SER A 12 9.84 1.54 3.32
CA SER A 12 10.23 2.66 4.18
C SER A 12 9.60 2.53 5.59
N PRO A 13 10.08 3.26 6.61
CA PRO A 13 9.52 3.15 7.97
C PRO A 13 8.00 3.36 8.02
N ILE A 14 7.47 4.33 7.27
CA ILE A 14 6.02 4.56 7.22
C ILE A 14 5.27 3.41 6.56
N GLN A 15 5.87 2.71 5.59
CA GLN A 15 5.28 1.53 4.95
C GLN A 15 5.32 0.31 5.88
N GLU A 16 6.44 0.08 6.56
CA GLU A 16 6.59 -0.99 7.56
C GLU A 16 5.55 -0.87 8.68
N GLU A 17 5.31 0.35 9.15
CA GLU A 17 4.34 0.60 10.22
C GLU A 17 2.89 0.56 9.72
N SER A 18 2.57 1.16 8.57
CA SER A 18 1.18 1.35 8.17
C SER A 18 0.60 0.23 7.33
N ILE A 19 1.38 -0.46 6.48
CA ILE A 19 0.85 -1.48 5.57
C ILE A 19 0.23 -2.65 6.34
N PRO A 20 0.88 -3.23 7.38
CA PRO A 20 0.30 -4.34 8.12
C PRO A 20 -1.04 -3.97 8.77
N ILE A 21 -1.14 -2.76 9.32
CA ILE A 21 -2.38 -2.24 9.92
C ILE A 21 -3.43 -2.02 8.83
N ALA A 22 -3.06 -1.51 7.65
CA ALA A 22 -4.02 -1.22 6.59
C ALA A 22 -4.63 -2.51 6.03
N LEU A 23 -3.85 -3.58 5.97
CA LEU A 23 -4.30 -4.90 5.54
C LEU A 23 -5.36 -5.49 6.48
N THR A 24 -5.39 -5.13 7.77
CA THR A 24 -6.45 -5.58 8.69
C THR A 24 -7.83 -4.95 8.39
N GLY A 25 -7.87 -3.86 7.63
CA GLY A 25 -9.09 -3.07 7.41
C GLY A 25 -9.35 -2.00 8.45
N SER A 26 -8.40 -1.74 9.35
CA SER A 26 -8.47 -0.59 10.25
C SER A 26 -8.19 0.73 9.52
N ASP A 27 -8.86 1.79 9.97
CA ASP A 27 -8.53 3.15 9.57
C ASP A 27 -7.19 3.60 10.19
N ILE A 28 -6.41 4.37 9.43
CA ILE A 28 -5.06 4.80 9.83
C ILE A 28 -4.87 6.29 9.58
N LEU A 29 -4.36 6.98 10.59
CA LEU A 29 -3.77 8.31 10.43
C LEU A 29 -2.24 8.20 10.42
N ALA A 30 -1.64 8.26 9.23
CA ALA A 30 -0.20 8.17 9.04
C ALA A 30 0.42 9.55 8.75
N ARG A 31 1.48 9.93 9.47
CA ARG A 31 2.19 11.21 9.27
C ARG A 31 3.68 10.98 8.99
N ALA A 32 4.14 11.41 7.82
CA ALA A 32 5.56 11.38 7.44
C ALA A 32 5.90 12.52 6.47
N LYS A 33 7.19 12.83 6.29
CA LYS A 33 7.68 13.88 5.37
C LYS A 33 7.39 13.54 3.89
N ASN A 34 7.58 14.49 2.98
CA ASN A 34 7.48 14.21 1.55
C ASN A 34 8.63 13.28 1.10
N GLY A 35 8.40 12.47 0.07
CA GLY A 35 9.38 11.50 -0.42
C GLY A 35 9.58 10.25 0.45
N THR A 36 8.85 10.08 1.56
CA THR A 36 9.00 8.92 2.45
C THR A 36 8.16 7.70 2.07
N GLY A 37 7.47 7.74 0.93
CA GLY A 37 6.71 6.58 0.43
C GLY A 37 5.28 6.43 0.94
N LYS A 38 4.66 7.49 1.48
CA LYS A 38 3.24 7.50 1.92
C LYS A 38 2.25 7.05 0.82
N THR A 39 2.54 7.39 -0.43
CA THR A 39 1.71 6.99 -1.59
C THR A 39 1.67 5.48 -1.74
N ALA A 40 2.81 4.81 -1.70
CA ALA A 40 2.86 3.35 -1.76
C ALA A 40 2.30 2.69 -0.49
N ALA A 41 2.50 3.31 0.68
CA ALA A 41 1.92 2.88 1.95
C ALA A 41 0.38 2.81 1.93
N PHE A 42 -0.28 3.64 1.10
CA PHE A 42 -1.71 3.60 0.85
C PHE A 42 -2.08 2.63 -0.28
N TYR A 43 -1.41 2.71 -1.43
CA TYR A 43 -1.81 1.94 -2.61
C TYR A 43 -1.53 0.44 -2.52
N ILE A 44 -0.42 0.02 -1.90
CA ILE A 44 -0.10 -1.40 -1.76
C ILE A 44 -1.24 -2.16 -1.06
N PRO A 45 -1.69 -1.79 0.15
CA PRO A 45 -2.79 -2.48 0.80
C PRO A 45 -4.14 -2.27 0.11
N ALA A 46 -4.35 -1.14 -0.59
CA ALA A 46 -5.57 -0.93 -1.38
C ALA A 46 -5.65 -1.89 -2.57
N LEU A 47 -4.56 -2.05 -3.33
CA LEU A 47 -4.47 -2.95 -4.47
C LEU A 47 -4.56 -4.42 -4.04
N GLU A 48 -3.96 -4.80 -2.91
CA GLU A 48 -4.04 -6.17 -2.36
C GLU A 48 -5.47 -6.61 -2.07
N LYS A 49 -6.35 -5.67 -1.70
CA LYS A 49 -7.76 -5.96 -1.38
C LYS A 49 -8.69 -5.99 -2.59
N ILE A 50 -8.20 -5.64 -3.79
CA ILE A 50 -9.03 -5.66 -5.00
C ILE A 50 -9.26 -7.11 -5.42
N ASP A 51 -10.52 -7.54 -5.47
CA ASP A 51 -10.88 -8.81 -6.11
C ASP A 51 -10.78 -8.67 -7.64
N GLN A 52 -9.77 -9.31 -8.23
CA GLN A 52 -9.54 -9.29 -9.68
C GLN A 52 -10.62 -10.03 -10.48
N LYS A 53 -11.40 -10.91 -9.85
CA LYS A 53 -12.47 -11.66 -10.52
C LYS A 53 -13.80 -10.93 -10.48
N GLN A 54 -13.91 -9.88 -9.67
CA GLN A 54 -15.10 -9.06 -9.60
C GLN A 54 -15.19 -8.18 -10.86
N SER A 55 -15.88 -8.68 -11.87
CA SER A 55 -16.27 -7.87 -13.02
C SER A 55 -17.21 -6.77 -12.57
N ILE A 56 -16.87 -5.51 -12.88
CA ILE A 56 -17.72 -4.34 -12.62
C ILE A 56 -18.84 -4.20 -13.67
N LEU A 57 -19.03 -5.20 -14.52
CA LEU A 57 -20.11 -5.23 -15.49
C LEU A 57 -21.40 -5.70 -14.81
N ALA A 58 -22.18 -4.72 -14.35
CA ALA A 58 -23.63 -4.83 -14.30
C ALA A 58 -24.22 -4.64 -15.70
#